data_AF-A0A3C2D754-F1
#
_entry.id   AF-A0A3C2D754-F1
#
_cell.length_a   1.000
_cell.length_b   1.000
_cell.length_c   1.000
_cell.angle_alpha   90.00
_cell.angle_beta   90.00
_cell.angle_gamma   90.00
#
_symmetry.space_group_name_H-M   'P 1'
#
loop_
_entity.id
_entity.type
_entity.pdbx_description
1 polymer ?
#
loop_
_entity_poly.entity_id
_entity_poly.type
_entity_poly.pdbx_seq_one_letter_code
_entity_poly.pdbx_strand_id
1 'polypeptide(L)'
;MKNDSKTQIFGYTMIFTGVLAIIFFGFGDNSSLIAISFFIIMLGVALAFPKLLEGNDGLSTMRIVVFMMTNVICLLLLKIGWGAHSLKEIELDEWWMGVIAFVFGAKATQSYFDNKFGTPKTPTEKTGEAVNPDQDPFKQLSADEQKRIINEYIKLESKNLKNKYPEIQGLSVRQKEKAGNKEDFYSLHFNIIKKENKLSSNLLIPEYFSHRTSNGTIYNIPTDITGIGEITFSYYTGNREMPKKLGLSCSRQIPKENGVVEVGTIGLKVLKNGEPYLLSCYHVLCAPELSQGITTFSSSSNDKIISPGDKDRNGDDPEVIARVTEGKFTNYIDVAIAKLIPKDSLISSYYNDNGKPNGILRLMESHAKESYKVKLVGRTSGLRSGYIIDNYEATTYVGKHTFNELIVCSKMSDGGDSGGTVTDYENNLIGMLVADSIDRSYIIPIEAILNTLQITIDY
;
A
#
# COMPACT_ATOMS: atom_id res chain seq x y z
N MET A 1 4.60 -1.93 42.55
CA MET A 1 5.51 -2.73 43.38
C MET A 1 5.80 -1.95 44.66
N LYS A 2 5.68 -2.55 45.85
CA LYS A 2 6.22 -1.91 47.07
C LYS A 2 7.73 -1.77 46.84
N ASN A 3 8.27 -0.55 46.99
CA ASN A 3 9.71 -0.30 46.90
C ASN A 3 10.44 -1.27 47.84
N ASP A 4 11.07 -2.30 47.29
CA ASP A 4 11.96 -3.14 48.07
C ASP A 4 13.24 -2.34 48.27
N SER A 5 13.38 -1.78 49.47
CA SER A 5 14.54 -0.98 49.90
C SER A 5 15.86 -1.69 49.56
N LYS A 6 15.87 -3.04 49.57
CA LYS A 6 17.04 -3.84 49.21
C LYS A 6 17.44 -3.71 47.74
N THR A 7 16.47 -3.65 46.81
CA THR A 7 16.74 -3.50 45.37
C THR A 7 17.30 -2.12 45.05
N GLN A 8 16.81 -1.08 45.72
CA GLN A 8 17.32 0.29 45.52
C GLN A 8 18.75 0.44 46.07
N ILE A 9 19.01 -0.09 47.27
CA ILE A 9 20.37 -0.11 47.86
C ILE A 9 21.33 -0.83 46.93
N PHE A 10 20.94 -2.00 46.40
CA PHE A 10 21.76 -2.73 45.42
C PHE A 10 22.02 -1.90 44.15
N GLY A 11 21.00 -1.22 43.61
CA GLY A 11 21.15 -0.30 42.49
C GLY A 11 22.15 0.82 42.76
N TYR A 12 22.08 1.48 43.92
CA TYR A 12 23.04 2.52 44.30
C TYR A 12 24.46 1.99 44.44
N THR A 13 24.64 0.78 44.99
CA THR A 13 25.95 0.13 45.06
C THR A 13 26.52 -0.10 43.65
N MET A 14 25.70 -0.58 42.70
CA MET A 14 26.13 -0.76 41.32
C MET A 14 26.57 0.56 40.66
N ILE A 15 25.77 1.63 40.81
CA ILE A 15 26.12 2.97 40.30
C ILE A 15 27.47 3.41 40.86
N PHE A 16 27.65 3.29 42.18
CA PHE A 16 28.88 3.71 42.85
C PHE A 16 30.10 2.91 42.39
N THR A 17 29.98 1.59 42.30
CA THR A 17 31.06 0.72 41.80
C THR A 17 31.42 1.05 40.35
N GLY A 18 30.44 1.26 39.47
CA GLY A 18 30.70 1.62 38.09
C GLY A 18 31.36 3.00 37.94
N VAL A 19 30.93 4.00 38.72
CA VAL A 19 31.56 5.33 38.71
C VAL A 19 33.00 5.27 39.24
N LEU A 20 33.25 4.53 40.34
CA LEU A 20 34.61 4.32 40.85
C LEU A 20 35.50 3.62 39.81
N ALA A 21 34.98 2.60 39.13
CA ALA A 21 35.74 1.91 38.08
C ALA A 21 36.11 2.85 36.93
N ILE A 22 35.22 3.75 36.51
CA ILE A 22 35.55 4.79 35.50
C ILE A 22 36.63 5.75 36.04
N ILE A 23 36.54 6.18 37.30
CA ILE A 23 37.53 7.13 37.87
C ILE A 23 38.92 6.49 37.97
N PHE A 24 39.01 5.23 38.44
CA PHE A 24 40.29 4.56 38.64
C PHE A 24 40.91 3.99 37.37
N PHE A 25 40.09 3.57 36.39
CA PHE A 25 40.56 2.88 35.17
C PHE A 25 40.31 3.68 33.88
N GLY A 26 39.62 4.82 33.93
CA GLY A 26 39.20 5.59 32.75
C GLY A 26 40.30 6.43 32.08
N PHE A 27 41.53 6.42 32.61
CA PHE A 27 42.67 7.15 32.04
C PHE A 27 43.65 6.26 31.25
N GLY A 28 43.27 5.03 30.88
CA GLY A 28 44.07 4.13 30.04
C GLY A 28 43.28 3.50 28.89
N ASP A 29 43.97 2.78 28.02
CA ASP A 29 43.42 2.13 26.79
C ASP A 29 42.46 0.95 27.06
N ASN A 30 41.90 0.85 28.26
CA ASN A 30 40.99 -0.22 28.65
C ASN A 30 39.53 0.12 28.30
N SER A 31 39.26 0.26 27.01
CA SER A 31 37.94 0.54 26.42
C SER A 31 36.85 -0.42 26.93
N SER A 32 37.19 -1.70 27.11
CA SER A 32 36.29 -2.75 27.62
C SER A 32 35.85 -2.50 29.06
N LEU A 33 36.78 -2.12 29.95
CA LEU A 33 36.46 -1.82 31.36
C LEU A 33 35.56 -0.58 31.48
N ILE A 34 35.80 0.44 30.67
CA ILE A 34 34.95 1.64 30.63
C ILE A 34 33.53 1.27 30.22
N ALA A 35 33.38 0.46 29.18
CA ALA A 35 32.07 0.07 28.68
C ALA A 35 31.31 -0.86 29.66
N ILE A 36 32.02 -1.75 30.38
CA ILE A 36 31.43 -2.61 31.44
C ILE A 36 30.94 -1.70 32.57
N SER A 37 31.73 -0.69 32.93
CA SER A 37 31.39 0.25 33.98
C SER A 37 30.16 1.09 33.63
N PHE A 38 30.03 1.54 32.36
CA PHE A 38 28.83 2.22 31.88
C PHE A 38 27.58 1.33 31.93
N PHE A 39 27.69 0.06 31.52
CA PHE A 39 26.57 -0.88 31.61
C PHE A 39 26.13 -1.10 33.07
N ILE A 40 27.08 -1.27 33.99
CA ILE A 40 26.81 -1.42 35.42
C ILE A 40 26.11 -0.17 35.99
N ILE A 41 26.52 1.03 35.58
CA ILE A 41 25.85 2.28 35.97
C ILE A 41 24.41 2.31 35.46
N MET A 42 24.18 1.99 34.17
CA MET A 42 22.85 2.02 33.57
C MET A 42 21.90 1.00 34.23
N LEU A 43 22.40 -0.21 34.52
CA LEU A 43 21.63 -1.21 35.26
C LEU A 43 21.35 -0.76 36.69
N GLY A 44 22.34 -0.16 37.34
CA GLY A 44 22.20 0.41 38.68
C GLY A 44 21.14 1.53 38.74
N VAL A 45 21.10 2.44 37.75
CA VAL A 45 20.09 3.50 37.63
C VAL A 45 18.68 2.93 37.51
N ALA A 46 18.49 1.88 36.71
CA ALA A 46 17.19 1.23 36.57
C ALA A 46 16.70 0.60 37.88
N LEU A 47 17.61 0.01 38.67
CA LEU A 47 17.29 -0.62 39.95
C LEU A 47 17.11 0.41 41.10
N ALA A 48 17.91 1.47 41.11
CA ALA A 48 17.83 2.54 42.10
C ALA A 48 16.60 3.44 41.90
N PHE A 49 16.24 3.70 40.64
CA PHE A 49 15.16 4.62 40.25
C PHE A 49 14.14 3.94 39.33
N PRO A 50 13.40 2.92 39.80
CA PRO A 50 12.42 2.21 38.98
C PRO A 50 11.32 3.13 38.42
N LYS A 51 11.02 4.23 39.14
CA LYS A 51 10.09 5.29 38.70
C LYS A 51 10.48 5.96 37.38
N LEU A 52 11.76 5.92 36.97
CA LEU A 52 12.18 6.43 35.66
C LEU A 52 11.59 5.60 34.52
N LEU A 53 11.38 4.30 34.75
CA LEU A 53 10.77 3.37 33.79
C LEU A 53 9.24 3.37 33.87
N GLU A 54 8.66 3.99 34.90
CA GLU A 54 7.22 4.19 35.05
C GLU A 54 6.75 5.44 34.29
N GLY A 55 5.61 5.34 33.60
CA GLY A 55 4.82 6.44 33.08
C GLY A 55 3.70 6.82 34.04
N ASN A 56 2.78 7.69 33.58
CA ASN A 56 1.70 8.21 34.42
C ASN A 56 0.71 7.11 34.89
N ASP A 57 0.63 5.98 34.17
CA ASP A 57 -0.31 4.88 34.44
C ASP A 57 0.40 3.54 34.76
N GLY A 58 1.61 3.58 35.32
CA GLY A 58 2.40 2.39 35.69
C GLY A 58 3.62 2.19 34.80
N LEU A 59 4.11 0.95 34.63
CA LEU A 59 5.31 0.68 33.82
C LEU A 59 5.11 1.16 32.38
N SER A 60 5.98 2.06 31.91
CA SER A 60 5.90 2.57 30.55
C SER A 60 6.63 1.60 29.63
N THR A 61 5.88 0.81 28.86
CA THR A 61 6.41 -0.09 27.82
C THR A 61 7.39 0.61 26.89
N MET A 62 7.13 1.87 26.53
CA MET A 62 8.03 2.68 25.71
C MET A 62 9.37 2.98 26.41
N ARG A 63 9.34 3.35 27.70
CA ARG A 63 10.57 3.61 28.47
C ARG A 63 11.40 2.35 28.68
N ILE A 64 10.72 1.22 28.89
CA ILE A 64 11.35 -0.09 28.99
C ILE A 64 11.99 -0.48 27.67
N VAL A 65 11.30 -0.31 26.53
CA VAL A 65 11.85 -0.62 25.19
C VAL A 65 13.07 0.24 24.88
N VAL A 66 13.02 1.55 25.14
CA VAL A 66 14.18 2.44 24.96
C VAL A 66 15.33 2.00 25.86
N PHE A 67 15.08 1.72 27.14
CA PHE A 67 16.10 1.21 28.07
C PHE A 67 16.70 -0.12 27.59
N MET A 68 15.88 -1.06 27.10
CA MET A 68 16.34 -2.34 26.55
C MET A 68 17.21 -2.13 25.30
N MET A 69 16.78 -1.29 24.35
CA MET A 69 17.57 -0.98 23.15
C MET A 69 18.89 -0.30 23.50
N THR A 70 18.89 0.67 24.43
CA THR A 70 20.13 1.30 24.90
C THR A 70 21.08 0.28 25.51
N ASN A 71 20.59 -0.65 26.34
CA ASN A 71 21.43 -1.71 26.91
C ASN A 71 21.96 -2.67 25.84
N VAL A 72 21.16 -3.04 24.82
CA VAL A 72 21.60 -3.85 23.69
C VAL A 72 22.71 -3.13 22.91
N ILE A 73 22.55 -1.84 22.64
CA ILE A 73 23.58 -1.04 21.96
C ILE A 73 24.85 -0.97 22.82
N CYS A 74 24.75 -0.73 24.12
CA CYS A 74 25.91 -0.76 25.03
C CYS A 74 26.60 -2.13 25.04
N LEU A 75 25.86 -3.24 25.02
CA LEU A 75 26.41 -4.60 24.94
C LEU A 75 27.08 -4.90 23.60
N LEU A 76 26.53 -4.40 22.49
CA LEU A 76 27.13 -4.53 21.16
C LEU A 76 28.42 -3.72 21.07
N LEU A 77 28.42 -2.48 21.56
CA LEU A 77 29.62 -1.66 21.65
C LEU A 77 30.68 -2.29 22.58
N LEU A 78 30.26 -2.95 23.66
CA LEU A 78 31.13 -3.76 24.52
C LEU A 78 31.79 -4.91 23.76
N LYS A 79 30.99 -5.67 23.01
CA LYS A 79 31.46 -6.81 22.23
C LYS A 79 32.43 -6.39 21.11
N ILE A 80 32.14 -5.29 20.43
CA ILE A 80 32.99 -4.73 19.39
C ILE A 80 34.28 -4.16 20.00
N GLY A 81 34.16 -3.47 21.15
CA GLY A 81 35.30 -2.91 21.89
C GLY A 81 36.28 -3.95 22.43
N TRP A 82 35.86 -5.21 22.63
CA TRP A 82 36.75 -6.30 23.07
C TRP A 82 37.84 -6.66 22.06
N GLY A 83 37.62 -6.34 20.78
CA GLY A 83 38.57 -6.60 19.68
C GLY A 83 39.24 -5.34 19.13
N ALA A 84 38.87 -4.14 19.62
CA ALA A 84 39.36 -2.86 19.13
C ALA A 84 40.32 -2.23 20.15
N HIS A 85 41.54 -1.90 19.71
CA HIS A 85 42.57 -1.29 20.54
C HIS A 85 42.45 0.25 20.62
N SER A 86 41.58 0.84 19.80
CA SER A 86 41.29 2.28 19.84
C SER A 86 39.84 2.59 19.42
N LEU A 87 39.28 3.71 19.89
CA LEU A 87 37.95 4.19 19.47
C LEU A 87 37.84 4.42 17.95
N LYS A 88 38.99 4.62 17.27
CA LYS A 88 39.05 4.85 15.82
C LYS A 88 38.80 3.58 15.01
N GLU A 89 39.11 2.41 15.57
CA GLU A 89 38.86 1.09 14.95
C GLU A 89 37.41 0.65 15.04
N ILE A 90 36.60 1.32 15.86
CA ILE A 90 35.18 0.97 16.05
C ILE A 90 34.33 1.42 14.85
N GLU A 91 34.87 2.26 13.93
CA GLU A 91 34.26 2.72 12.67
C GLU A 91 32.72 2.79 12.71
N LEU A 92 32.17 3.54 13.69
CA LEU A 92 30.75 3.85 13.70
C LEU A 92 30.48 4.83 12.55
N ASP A 93 29.89 4.33 11.48
CA ASP A 93 29.50 5.16 10.35
C ASP A 93 28.48 6.24 10.78
N GLU A 94 28.38 7.31 9.97
CA GLU A 94 27.45 8.42 10.23
C GLU A 94 25.99 7.96 10.36
N TRP A 95 25.65 6.81 9.76
CA TRP A 95 24.33 6.24 9.80
C TRP A 95 24.00 5.65 11.17
N TRP A 96 24.91 4.91 11.80
CA TRP A 96 24.77 4.43 13.17
C TRP A 96 24.74 5.58 14.19
N MET A 97 25.53 6.63 13.96
CA MET A 97 25.44 7.85 14.77
C MET A 97 24.07 8.52 14.63
N GLY A 98 23.49 8.52 13.43
CA GLY A 98 22.12 8.97 13.18
C GLY A 98 21.06 8.13 13.90
N VAL A 99 21.21 6.80 13.90
CA VAL A 99 20.32 5.88 14.64
C VAL A 99 20.41 6.10 16.15
N ILE A 100 21.62 6.24 16.70
CA ILE A 100 21.84 6.53 18.12
C ILE A 100 21.25 7.91 18.48
N ALA A 101 21.55 8.95 17.70
CA ALA A 101 21.02 10.29 17.90
C ALA A 101 19.50 10.34 17.79
N PHE A 102 18.89 9.54 16.90
CA PHE A 102 17.44 9.42 16.79
C PHE A 102 16.83 8.73 18.01
N VAL A 103 17.41 7.61 18.46
CA VAL A 103 16.95 6.88 19.65
C VAL A 103 17.02 7.73 20.92
N PHE A 104 18.07 8.56 21.08
CA PHE A 104 18.20 9.49 22.21
C PHE A 104 17.41 10.79 22.02
N GLY A 105 17.31 11.29 20.79
CA GLY A 105 16.72 12.59 20.45
C GLY A 105 15.20 12.57 20.39
N ALA A 106 14.59 11.49 19.87
CA ALA A 106 13.14 11.42 19.65
C ALA A 106 12.31 11.75 20.89
N LYS A 107 12.79 11.41 22.09
CA LYS A 107 12.08 11.67 23.34
C LYS A 107 12.39 13.04 23.96
N ALA A 108 13.59 13.58 23.75
CA ALA A 108 13.91 14.96 24.13
C ALA A 108 13.07 15.95 23.30
N THR A 109 12.89 15.64 22.02
CA THR A 109 12.02 16.37 21.09
C THR A 109 10.56 16.23 21.50
N GLN A 110 10.08 15.01 21.78
CA GLN A 110 8.70 14.78 22.23
C GLN A 110 8.38 15.48 23.56
N SER A 111 9.26 15.41 24.56
CA SER A 111 9.12 16.12 25.85
C SER A 111 9.14 17.65 25.70
N TYR A 112 9.95 18.18 24.77
CA TYR A 112 10.01 19.61 24.47
C TYR A 112 8.72 20.11 23.82
N PHE A 113 8.15 19.34 22.89
CA PHE A 113 6.86 19.66 22.27
C PHE A 113 5.68 19.51 23.24
N ASP A 114 5.69 18.48 24.09
CA ASP A 114 4.64 18.26 25.10
C ASP A 114 4.62 19.35 26.19
N ASN A 115 5.78 19.92 26.55
CA ASN A 115 5.86 21.02 27.54
C ASN A 115 5.55 22.40 26.95
N LYS A 116 5.77 22.63 25.65
CA LYS A 116 5.60 23.94 25.02
C LYS A 116 4.21 24.15 24.39
N PHE A 117 3.49 23.06 24.11
CA PHE A 117 2.16 23.09 23.50
C PHE A 117 1.08 22.40 24.35
N GLY A 118 1.31 22.24 25.66
CA GLY A 118 0.40 21.56 26.57
C GLY A 118 -0.99 22.21 26.62
N THR A 119 -1.94 21.62 25.89
CA THR A 119 -3.37 21.81 26.08
C THR A 119 -3.78 21.38 27.50
N PRO A 120 -4.78 22.02 28.14
CA PRO A 120 -5.22 21.65 29.48
C PRO A 120 -5.67 20.20 29.51
N LYS A 121 -5.09 19.40 30.43
CA LYS A 121 -5.48 18.01 30.63
C LYS A 121 -6.82 17.96 31.37
N THR A 122 -7.85 17.47 30.68
CA THR A 122 -9.11 17.01 31.29
C THR A 122 -8.81 15.79 32.17
N PRO A 123 -9.46 15.63 33.34
CA PRO A 123 -9.12 14.59 34.30
C PRO A 123 -9.36 13.19 33.72
N THR A 124 -8.41 12.31 34.01
CA THR A 124 -8.45 10.87 33.76
C THR A 124 -9.68 10.25 34.45
N GLU A 125 -10.63 9.77 33.65
CA GLU A 125 -11.76 8.99 34.17
C GLU A 125 -11.37 7.51 34.27
N LYS A 126 -11.70 6.94 35.43
CA LYS A 126 -11.31 5.61 35.87
C LYS A 126 -12.04 4.53 35.07
N THR A 127 -11.32 3.43 34.93
CA THR A 127 -11.79 2.08 34.65
C THR A 127 -13.23 1.76 35.05
N GLY A 128 -13.99 1.23 34.08
CA GLY A 128 -14.84 0.06 34.26
C GLY A 128 -16.17 0.26 34.98
N GLU A 129 -17.20 0.62 34.21
CA GLU A 129 -18.56 0.11 34.43
C GLU A 129 -19.08 -0.47 33.12
N ALA A 130 -19.56 -1.71 33.18
CA ALA A 130 -20.26 -2.34 32.08
C ALA A 130 -21.57 -1.57 31.86
N VAL A 131 -21.66 -0.84 30.75
CA VAL A 131 -22.92 -0.24 30.31
C VAL A 131 -23.89 -1.39 30.06
N ASN A 132 -25.04 -1.32 30.73
CA ASN A 132 -26.15 -2.26 30.59
C ASN A 132 -26.49 -2.43 29.09
N PRO A 133 -26.44 -3.63 28.50
CA PRO A 133 -26.61 -3.85 27.06
C PRO A 133 -27.94 -3.35 26.49
N ASP A 134 -28.94 -3.09 27.33
CA ASP A 134 -30.27 -2.56 26.99
C ASP A 134 -30.35 -1.01 26.97
N GLN A 135 -29.24 -0.30 27.24
CA GLN A 135 -29.16 1.17 27.20
C GLN A 135 -28.01 1.70 26.33
N ASP A 136 -27.56 0.94 25.33
CA ASP A 136 -26.56 1.44 24.38
C ASP A 136 -27.20 2.49 23.43
N PRO A 137 -26.85 3.79 23.55
CA PRO A 137 -27.47 4.84 22.73
C PRO A 137 -27.23 4.62 21.23
N PHE A 138 -26.17 3.88 20.87
CA PHE A 138 -25.89 3.56 19.48
C PHE A 138 -26.90 2.55 18.91
N LYS A 139 -27.27 1.52 19.69
CA LYS A 139 -28.22 0.49 19.25
C LYS A 139 -29.65 1.01 19.10
N GLN A 140 -29.98 2.10 19.80
CA GLN A 140 -31.28 2.76 19.70
C GLN A 140 -31.43 3.63 18.43
N LEU A 141 -30.34 3.91 17.72
CA LEU A 141 -30.38 4.67 16.47
C LEU A 141 -31.01 3.87 15.33
N SER A 142 -31.53 4.55 14.33
CA SER A 142 -31.95 3.89 13.09
C SER A 142 -30.77 3.22 12.38
N ALA A 143 -31.04 2.17 11.61
CA ALA A 143 -30.00 1.44 10.86
C ALA A 143 -29.15 2.36 9.96
N ASP A 144 -29.76 3.39 9.36
CA ASP A 144 -29.05 4.33 8.49
C ASP A 144 -28.15 5.28 9.28
N GLU A 145 -28.57 5.73 10.47
CA GLU A 145 -27.70 6.51 11.36
C GLU A 145 -26.54 5.69 11.87
N GLN A 146 -26.78 4.44 12.28
CA GLN A 146 -25.71 3.51 12.68
C GLN A 146 -24.68 3.36 11.56
N LYS A 147 -25.12 3.05 10.34
CA LYS A 147 -24.23 2.93 9.17
C LYS A 147 -23.46 4.22 8.88
N ARG A 148 -24.12 5.37 8.98
CA ARG A 148 -23.50 6.69 8.74
C ARG A 148 -22.35 6.92 9.73
N ILE A 149 -22.59 6.70 11.02
CA ILE A 149 -21.61 6.87 12.10
C ILE A 149 -20.42 5.90 11.94
N ILE A 150 -20.69 4.63 11.63
CA ILE A 150 -19.62 3.65 11.42
C ILE A 150 -18.77 4.03 10.19
N ASN A 151 -19.40 4.47 9.10
CA ASN A 151 -18.67 4.91 7.90
C ASN A 151 -17.85 6.19 8.15
N GLU A 152 -18.36 7.13 8.94
CA GLU A 152 -17.61 8.32 9.39
C GLU A 152 -16.35 7.89 10.15
N TYR A 153 -16.50 6.96 11.10
CA TYR A 153 -15.37 6.41 11.85
C TYR A 153 -14.35 5.68 10.95
N ILE A 154 -14.79 4.83 10.02
CA ILE A 154 -13.89 4.14 9.08
C ILE A 154 -13.08 5.14 8.25
N LYS A 155 -13.72 6.19 7.72
CA LYS A 155 -13.04 7.21 6.91
C LYS A 155 -11.92 7.91 7.70
N LEU A 156 -12.14 8.19 8.97
CA LEU A 156 -11.18 8.89 9.83
C LEU A 156 -10.06 7.97 10.34
N GLU A 157 -10.41 6.76 10.79
CA GLU A 157 -9.50 5.90 11.56
C GLU A 157 -8.92 4.73 10.78
N SER A 158 -9.36 4.46 9.54
CA SER A 158 -8.93 3.28 8.77
C SER A 158 -7.40 3.11 8.69
N LYS A 159 -6.66 4.20 8.45
CA LYS A 159 -5.19 4.17 8.38
C LYS A 159 -4.56 3.84 9.75
N ASN A 160 -5.06 4.45 10.82
CA ASN A 160 -4.59 4.20 12.19
C ASN A 160 -4.87 2.75 12.61
N LEU A 161 -6.07 2.25 12.30
CA LEU A 161 -6.47 0.87 12.58
C LEU A 161 -5.64 -0.12 11.78
N LYS A 162 -5.35 0.13 10.50
CA LYS A 162 -4.46 -0.73 9.69
C LYS A 162 -3.03 -0.75 10.24
N ASN A 163 -2.52 0.38 10.71
CA ASN A 163 -1.20 0.44 11.35
C ASN A 163 -1.17 -0.31 12.68
N LYS A 164 -2.24 -0.21 13.48
CA LYS A 164 -2.37 -0.85 14.79
C LYS A 164 -2.63 -2.36 14.68
N TYR A 165 -3.37 -2.78 13.66
CA TYR A 165 -3.73 -4.17 13.39
C TYR A 165 -3.32 -4.55 11.96
N PRO A 166 -2.02 -4.84 11.71
CA PRO A 166 -1.50 -5.07 10.36
C PRO A 166 -2.19 -6.25 9.63
N GLU A 167 -2.70 -7.21 10.38
CA GLU A 167 -3.37 -8.42 9.90
C GLU A 167 -4.77 -8.18 9.31
N ILE A 168 -5.35 -6.98 9.49
CA ILE A 168 -6.67 -6.65 8.93
C ILE A 168 -6.55 -6.46 7.42
N GLN A 169 -7.38 -7.15 6.67
CA GLN A 169 -7.50 -7.04 5.22
C GLN A 169 -8.43 -5.88 4.82
N GLY A 170 -9.37 -5.50 5.68
CA GLY A 170 -10.25 -4.36 5.44
C GLY A 170 -11.20 -4.09 6.59
N LEU A 171 -11.95 -2.99 6.47
CA LEU A 171 -13.01 -2.57 7.40
C LEU A 171 -14.33 -2.46 6.64
N SER A 172 -15.43 -2.85 7.26
CA SER A 172 -16.76 -2.75 6.64
C SER A 172 -17.86 -2.52 7.66
N VAL A 173 -19.02 -2.08 7.18
CA VAL A 173 -20.24 -1.93 7.98
C VAL A 173 -21.14 -3.12 7.72
N ARG A 174 -21.48 -3.90 8.73
CA ARG A 174 -22.41 -5.03 8.60
C ARG A 174 -23.29 -5.17 9.85
N GLN A 175 -24.36 -5.94 9.71
CA GLN A 175 -25.21 -6.32 10.84
C GLN A 175 -24.42 -7.28 11.73
N LYS A 176 -24.45 -7.06 13.04
CA LYS A 176 -23.67 -7.88 13.98
C LYS A 176 -24.19 -9.32 13.98
N GLU A 177 -23.28 -10.29 14.06
CA GLU A 177 -23.64 -11.71 14.09
C GLU A 177 -23.10 -12.39 15.35
N LYS A 178 -23.96 -13.06 16.11
CA LYS A 178 -23.58 -13.81 17.30
C LYS A 178 -24.10 -15.25 17.20
N ALA A 179 -23.18 -16.21 17.25
CA ALA A 179 -23.48 -17.64 17.13
C ALA A 179 -24.35 -18.01 15.89
N GLY A 180 -24.16 -17.29 14.78
CA GLY A 180 -24.89 -17.51 13.53
C GLY A 180 -26.23 -16.77 13.42
N ASN A 181 -26.66 -16.05 14.46
CA ASN A 181 -27.85 -15.22 14.42
C ASN A 181 -27.48 -13.76 14.17
N LYS A 182 -28.24 -13.08 13.31
CA LYS A 182 -28.11 -11.65 13.06
C LYS A 182 -28.82 -10.85 14.16
N GLU A 183 -28.10 -9.93 14.78
CA GLU A 183 -28.62 -8.97 15.74
C GLU A 183 -29.34 -7.82 15.01
N ASP A 184 -30.16 -7.02 15.69
CA ASP A 184 -30.94 -5.93 15.09
C ASP A 184 -30.15 -4.62 14.84
N PHE A 185 -28.85 -4.62 15.08
CA PHE A 185 -27.96 -3.45 14.92
C PHE A 185 -26.70 -3.74 14.10
N TYR A 186 -26.07 -2.68 13.61
CA TYR A 186 -24.85 -2.71 12.80
C TYR A 186 -23.59 -2.52 13.65
N SER A 187 -22.47 -3.04 13.17
CA SER A 187 -21.16 -2.98 13.82
C SER A 187 -20.04 -2.68 12.81
N LEU A 188 -18.90 -2.27 13.33
CA LEU A 188 -17.64 -2.17 12.60
C LEU A 188 -17.03 -3.57 12.45
N HIS A 189 -17.04 -4.11 11.24
CA HIS A 189 -16.46 -5.41 10.93
C HIS A 189 -14.99 -5.29 10.53
N PHE A 190 -14.13 -5.98 11.26
CA PHE A 190 -12.74 -6.23 10.91
C PHE A 190 -12.66 -7.49 10.07
N ASN A 191 -12.25 -7.32 8.82
CA ASN A 191 -12.05 -8.42 7.89
C ASN A 191 -10.60 -8.90 8.01
N ILE A 192 -10.39 -10.16 8.35
CA ILE A 192 -9.05 -10.78 8.52
C ILE A 192 -8.91 -12.03 7.66
N ILE A 193 -7.66 -12.48 7.42
CA ILE A 193 -7.38 -13.64 6.56
C ILE A 193 -8.06 -14.91 7.09
N LYS A 194 -7.83 -15.24 8.36
CA LYS A 194 -8.41 -16.40 9.00
C LYS A 194 -8.72 -16.04 10.44
N LYS A 195 -9.87 -16.49 10.94
CA LYS A 195 -10.22 -16.39 12.36
C LYS A 195 -9.43 -17.44 13.11
N GLU A 196 -8.15 -17.19 13.37
CA GLU A 196 -7.41 -17.98 14.33
C GLU A 196 -7.86 -17.61 15.74
N ASN A 197 -7.92 -18.59 16.64
CA ASN A 197 -8.34 -18.38 18.03
C ASN A 197 -7.37 -17.48 18.82
N LYS A 198 -6.28 -17.02 18.20
CA LYS A 198 -5.36 -16.01 18.71
C LYS A 198 -4.84 -15.20 17.52
N LEU A 199 -5.19 -13.91 17.45
CA LEU A 199 -4.44 -12.93 16.66
C LEU A 199 -2.96 -13.05 17.07
N SER A 200 -2.04 -13.16 16.10
CA SER A 200 -0.61 -13.39 16.40
C SER A 200 0.04 -12.21 17.14
N SER A 201 -0.57 -11.03 17.07
CA SER A 201 -0.25 -9.91 17.93
C SER A 201 -1.06 -9.97 19.24
N ASN A 202 -0.43 -9.70 20.38
CA ASN A 202 -1.08 -9.53 21.69
C ASN A 202 -2.14 -8.38 21.75
N LEU A 203 -2.62 -7.87 20.62
CA LEU A 203 -3.63 -6.83 20.51
C LEU A 203 -4.98 -7.45 20.16
N LEU A 204 -5.79 -7.67 21.18
CA LEU A 204 -7.21 -7.95 21.01
C LEU A 204 -7.90 -6.71 20.43
N ILE A 205 -8.70 -6.90 19.39
CA ILE A 205 -9.60 -5.86 18.89
C ILE A 205 -10.66 -5.64 19.98
N PRO A 206 -10.84 -4.41 20.49
CA PRO A 206 -11.79 -4.14 21.54
C PRO A 206 -13.22 -4.36 21.04
N GLU A 207 -14.12 -4.73 21.95
CA GLU A 207 -15.53 -4.98 21.65
C GLU A 207 -16.28 -3.73 21.16
N TYR A 208 -15.75 -2.53 21.51
CA TYR A 208 -16.28 -1.23 21.10
C TYR A 208 -15.16 -0.24 20.78
N PHE A 209 -15.43 0.70 19.87
CA PHE A 209 -14.62 1.90 19.65
C PHE A 209 -15.46 3.15 19.89
N SER A 210 -14.98 4.06 20.75
CA SER A 210 -15.64 5.34 20.96
C SER A 210 -15.35 6.31 19.81
N HIS A 211 -16.41 6.90 19.24
CA HIS A 211 -16.32 7.88 18.17
C HIS A 211 -17.16 9.10 18.51
N ARG A 212 -16.52 10.28 18.49
CA ARG A 212 -17.22 11.57 18.55
C ARG A 212 -17.61 11.96 17.12
N THR A 213 -18.90 11.98 16.84
CA THR A 213 -19.45 12.38 15.54
C THR A 213 -19.35 13.90 15.34
N SER A 214 -19.50 14.34 14.09
CA SER A 214 -19.51 15.76 13.69
C SER A 214 -20.44 16.69 14.50
N ASN A 215 -21.52 16.18 15.07
CA ASN A 215 -22.44 16.97 15.92
C ASN A 215 -22.00 17.05 17.40
N GLY A 216 -20.86 16.45 17.75
CA GLY A 216 -20.29 16.45 19.10
C GLY A 216 -20.71 15.27 19.99
N THR A 217 -21.69 14.47 19.59
CA THR A 217 -22.15 13.29 20.35
C THR A 217 -21.14 12.14 20.23
N ILE A 218 -20.89 11.45 21.35
CA ILE A 218 -20.01 10.28 21.42
C ILE A 218 -20.87 9.01 21.38
N TYR A 219 -20.50 8.09 20.49
CA TYR A 219 -21.08 6.75 20.42
C TYR A 219 -20.01 5.68 20.61
N ASN A 220 -20.40 4.56 21.23
CA ASN A 220 -19.58 3.36 21.30
C ASN A 220 -19.98 2.44 20.15
N ILE A 221 -19.14 2.39 19.12
CA ILE A 221 -19.39 1.57 17.93
C ILE A 221 -19.04 0.11 18.26
N PRO A 222 -19.99 -0.83 18.25
CA PRO A 222 -19.70 -2.24 18.47
C PRO A 222 -18.83 -2.79 17.33
N THR A 223 -17.96 -3.75 17.66
CA THR A 223 -17.08 -4.41 16.68
C THR A 223 -17.49 -5.83 16.39
N ASP A 224 -17.02 -6.35 15.26
CA ASP A 224 -17.06 -7.77 14.94
C ASP A 224 -15.83 -8.17 14.14
N ILE A 225 -15.51 -9.47 14.13
CA ILE A 225 -14.35 -10.03 13.43
C ILE A 225 -14.81 -11.16 12.52
N THR A 226 -14.58 -10.97 11.22
CA THR A 226 -14.91 -11.94 10.17
C THR A 226 -13.65 -12.41 9.47
N GLY A 227 -13.44 -13.73 9.44
CA GLY A 227 -12.44 -14.34 8.57
C GLY A 227 -12.96 -14.39 7.14
N ILE A 228 -12.32 -13.68 6.22
CA ILE A 228 -12.75 -13.58 4.82
C ILE A 228 -11.77 -14.23 3.83
N GLY A 229 -10.66 -14.78 4.31
CA GLY A 229 -9.55 -15.18 3.45
C GLY A 229 -8.59 -14.04 3.15
N GLU A 230 -7.47 -14.35 2.50
CA GLU A 230 -6.59 -13.34 1.95
C GLU A 230 -7.30 -12.63 0.81
N ILE A 231 -7.38 -11.29 0.87
CA ILE A 231 -7.84 -10.52 -0.28
C ILE A 231 -6.71 -10.55 -1.29
N THR A 232 -6.84 -11.41 -2.30
CA THR A 232 -5.99 -11.39 -3.48
C THR A 232 -6.64 -10.53 -4.55
N PHE A 233 -5.82 -9.90 -5.39
CA PHE A 233 -6.33 -9.28 -6.61
C PHE A 233 -7.00 -10.38 -7.45
N SER A 234 -8.26 -10.18 -7.82
CA SER A 234 -8.92 -11.07 -8.79
C SER A 234 -8.39 -10.73 -10.18
N TYR A 235 -7.41 -11.49 -10.65
CA TYR A 235 -6.86 -11.31 -11.98
C TYR A 235 -7.83 -11.86 -13.04
N TYR A 236 -8.35 -10.99 -13.90
CA TYR A 236 -9.16 -11.37 -15.05
C TYR A 236 -8.26 -11.69 -16.24
N THR A 237 -7.82 -12.95 -16.31
CA THR A 237 -6.79 -13.36 -17.27
C THR A 237 -7.37 -14.05 -18.50
N GLY A 238 -8.56 -14.65 -18.40
CA GLY A 238 -9.17 -15.42 -19.49
C GLY A 238 -8.22 -16.49 -20.03
N ASN A 239 -7.45 -17.17 -19.13
CA ASN A 239 -6.28 -17.99 -19.48
C ASN A 239 -6.49 -18.87 -20.72
N ARG A 240 -7.68 -19.45 -20.91
CA ARG A 240 -7.95 -20.41 -21.98
C ARG A 240 -8.99 -19.99 -23.01
N GLU A 241 -9.53 -18.78 -22.92
CA GLU A 241 -10.48 -18.30 -23.93
C GLU A 241 -9.78 -18.07 -25.27
N MET A 242 -10.36 -18.57 -26.36
CA MET A 242 -9.93 -18.30 -27.74
C MET A 242 -11.17 -18.18 -28.65
N PRO A 243 -11.20 -17.21 -29.58
CA PRO A 243 -10.31 -16.05 -29.69
C PRO A 243 -10.25 -15.23 -28.40
N LYS A 244 -9.11 -14.60 -28.12
CA LYS A 244 -8.98 -13.67 -26.99
C LYS A 244 -9.93 -12.49 -27.20
N LYS A 245 -10.35 -11.88 -26.08
CA LYS A 245 -11.14 -10.65 -26.03
C LYS A 245 -10.31 -9.48 -25.53
N LEU A 246 -10.78 -8.27 -25.81
CA LEU A 246 -10.21 -7.05 -25.25
C LEU A 246 -10.38 -7.04 -23.73
N GLY A 247 -9.42 -6.50 -22.98
CA GLY A 247 -9.43 -6.50 -21.52
C GLY A 247 -8.75 -7.72 -20.87
N LEU A 248 -8.39 -8.74 -21.65
CA LEU A 248 -7.63 -9.89 -21.14
C LEU A 248 -6.14 -9.57 -20.95
N SER A 249 -5.43 -10.44 -20.24
CA SER A 249 -4.00 -10.29 -19.97
C SER A 249 -3.13 -10.56 -21.20
N CYS A 250 -2.06 -9.79 -21.36
CA CYS A 250 -0.96 -10.11 -22.26
C CYS A 250 0.41 -9.68 -21.72
N SER A 251 1.47 -10.32 -22.22
CA SER A 251 2.85 -9.87 -22.04
C SER A 251 3.73 -10.26 -23.22
N ARG A 252 4.91 -9.67 -23.33
CA ARG A 252 5.97 -10.23 -24.17
C ARG A 252 6.50 -11.50 -23.53
N GLN A 253 6.66 -12.54 -24.35
CA GLN A 253 7.31 -13.78 -23.94
C GLN A 253 8.81 -13.56 -23.92
N ILE A 254 9.40 -13.63 -22.73
CA ILE A 254 10.84 -13.50 -22.54
C ILE A 254 11.33 -14.75 -21.81
N PRO A 255 12.48 -15.34 -22.19
CA PRO A 255 13.08 -16.42 -21.41
C PRO A 255 13.24 -15.98 -19.94
N LYS A 256 12.81 -16.83 -18.99
CA LYS A 256 12.74 -16.56 -17.54
C LYS A 256 14.06 -16.06 -16.92
N GLU A 257 15.16 -16.21 -17.64
CA GLU A 257 16.52 -16.05 -17.15
C GLU A 257 17.09 -14.65 -17.41
N ASN A 258 16.54 -13.88 -18.37
CA ASN A 258 17.29 -12.77 -18.99
C ASN A 258 16.49 -11.51 -19.38
N GLY A 259 15.38 -11.17 -18.73
CA GLY A 259 14.76 -9.88 -19.06
C GLY A 259 13.64 -9.36 -18.16
N VAL A 260 13.31 -8.10 -18.38
CA VAL A 260 12.22 -7.39 -17.70
C VAL A 260 10.89 -7.83 -18.30
N VAL A 261 10.08 -8.54 -17.51
CA VAL A 261 8.74 -8.98 -17.89
C VAL A 261 7.70 -8.07 -17.24
N GLU A 262 6.98 -7.33 -18.08
CA GLU A 262 5.76 -6.65 -17.67
C GLU A 262 4.52 -7.33 -18.23
N VAL A 263 3.44 -7.24 -17.46
CA VAL A 263 2.13 -7.79 -17.82
C VAL A 263 1.13 -6.66 -17.81
N GLY A 264 0.32 -6.61 -18.85
CA GLY A 264 -0.70 -5.60 -19.03
C GLY A 264 -1.96 -6.17 -19.68
N THR A 265 -2.75 -5.27 -20.23
CA THR A 265 -4.05 -5.57 -20.82
C THR A 265 -3.96 -5.54 -22.35
N ILE A 266 -4.68 -6.45 -23.00
CA ILE A 266 -5.02 -6.37 -24.42
C ILE A 266 -6.00 -5.22 -24.61
N GLY A 267 -5.54 -4.09 -25.13
CA GLY A 267 -6.36 -2.88 -25.25
C GLY A 267 -7.37 -2.98 -26.38
N LEU A 268 -6.87 -2.92 -27.61
CA LEU A 268 -7.70 -2.87 -28.83
C LEU A 268 -7.19 -3.83 -29.89
N LYS A 269 -8.10 -4.24 -30.76
CA LYS A 269 -7.77 -4.80 -32.07
C LYS A 269 -7.77 -3.65 -33.07
N VAL A 270 -6.68 -3.51 -33.80
CA VAL A 270 -6.44 -2.39 -34.73
C VAL A 270 -5.95 -2.91 -36.07
N LEU A 271 -6.11 -2.11 -37.11
CA LEU A 271 -5.61 -2.38 -38.45
C LEU A 271 -4.45 -1.45 -38.79
N LYS A 272 -3.38 -2.02 -39.35
CA LYS A 272 -2.31 -1.28 -40.00
C LYS A 272 -2.10 -1.85 -41.39
N ASN A 273 -2.26 -1.02 -42.43
CA ASN A 273 -2.17 -1.46 -43.83
C ASN A 273 -3.08 -2.66 -44.14
N GLY A 274 -4.29 -2.70 -43.55
CA GLY A 274 -5.27 -3.79 -43.73
C GLY A 274 -4.99 -5.08 -42.96
N GLU A 275 -3.88 -5.17 -42.22
CA GLU A 275 -3.53 -6.32 -41.40
C GLU A 275 -3.91 -6.09 -39.93
N PRO A 276 -4.34 -7.13 -39.19
CA PRO A 276 -4.80 -6.97 -37.82
C PRO A 276 -3.67 -7.07 -36.79
N TYR A 277 -3.74 -6.19 -35.80
CA TYR A 277 -2.78 -6.05 -34.71
C TYR A 277 -3.50 -5.97 -33.37
N LEU A 278 -2.83 -6.41 -32.33
CA LEU A 278 -3.12 -6.10 -30.94
C LEU A 278 -2.45 -4.77 -30.58
N LEU A 279 -3.16 -3.90 -29.86
CA LEU A 279 -2.66 -2.65 -29.28
C LEU A 279 -2.58 -2.76 -27.75
N SER A 280 -1.46 -2.32 -27.17
CA SER A 280 -1.29 -2.17 -25.71
C SER A 280 -0.21 -1.10 -25.42
N CYS A 281 0.15 -0.92 -24.15
CA CYS A 281 1.22 0.00 -23.75
C CYS A 281 2.60 -0.47 -24.22
N TYR A 282 3.47 0.49 -24.54
CA TYR A 282 4.88 0.25 -24.84
C TYR A 282 5.60 -0.35 -23.65
N HIS A 283 5.38 0.18 -22.44
CA HIS A 283 6.02 -0.36 -21.23
C HIS A 283 5.59 -1.81 -20.91
N VAL A 284 4.54 -2.32 -21.56
CA VAL A 284 4.10 -3.72 -21.45
C VAL A 284 4.76 -4.56 -22.54
N LEU A 285 4.58 -4.21 -23.82
CA LEU A 285 5.02 -5.04 -24.95
C LEU A 285 6.53 -4.89 -25.25
N CYS A 286 7.12 -3.75 -24.88
CA CYS A 286 8.52 -3.38 -25.13
C CYS A 286 9.25 -3.05 -23.81
N ALA A 287 8.85 -3.70 -22.71
CA ALA A 287 9.51 -3.54 -21.40
C ALA A 287 11.04 -3.75 -21.45
N PRO A 288 11.58 -4.75 -22.18
CA PRO A 288 13.03 -4.91 -22.30
C PRO A 288 13.73 -3.70 -22.91
N GLU A 289 13.17 -3.15 -23.98
CA GLU A 289 13.70 -1.98 -24.66
C GLU A 289 13.61 -0.74 -23.78
N LEU A 290 12.47 -0.53 -23.12
CA LEU A 290 12.29 0.59 -22.21
C LEU A 290 13.32 0.55 -21.07
N SER A 291 13.61 -0.64 -20.53
CA SER A 291 14.61 -0.82 -19.47
C SER A 291 16.04 -0.43 -19.89
N GLN A 292 16.31 -0.43 -21.20
CA GLN A 292 17.57 -0.01 -21.81
C GLN A 292 17.53 1.45 -22.29
N GLY A 293 16.46 2.19 -21.99
CA GLY A 293 16.25 3.56 -22.45
C GLY A 293 15.86 3.67 -23.92
N ILE A 294 15.51 2.57 -24.57
CA ILE A 294 15.01 2.57 -25.96
C ILE A 294 13.53 2.89 -25.94
N THR A 295 13.18 4.02 -26.53
CA THR A 295 11.83 4.59 -26.51
C THR A 295 11.10 4.47 -27.85
N THR A 296 11.71 3.84 -28.84
CA THR A 296 11.06 3.51 -30.11
C THR A 296 11.48 2.11 -30.50
N PHE A 297 10.49 1.30 -30.85
CA PHE A 297 10.66 -0.06 -31.34
C PHE A 297 10.12 -0.13 -32.77
N SER A 298 10.90 -0.70 -33.67
CA SER A 298 10.46 -1.05 -35.02
C SER A 298 11.27 -2.26 -35.45
N SER A 299 10.62 -3.41 -35.54
CA SER A 299 11.31 -4.66 -35.87
C SER A 299 10.40 -5.64 -36.60
N SER A 300 11.01 -6.45 -37.45
CA SER A 300 10.42 -7.69 -37.97
C SER A 300 10.76 -8.88 -37.05
N SER A 301 11.08 -8.63 -35.79
CA SER A 301 11.52 -9.66 -34.86
C SER A 301 10.42 -10.69 -34.58
N ASN A 302 10.86 -11.87 -34.18
CA ASN A 302 9.98 -12.96 -33.76
C ASN A 302 9.56 -12.81 -32.28
N ASP A 303 9.49 -11.58 -31.75
CA ASP A 303 9.15 -11.31 -30.35
C ASP A 303 7.68 -11.61 -30.09
N LYS A 304 7.42 -12.75 -29.45
CA LYS A 304 6.08 -13.28 -29.24
C LYS A 304 5.37 -12.50 -28.13
N ILE A 305 4.12 -12.17 -28.37
CA ILE A 305 3.16 -11.76 -27.36
C ILE A 305 2.31 -12.97 -26.99
N ILE A 306 2.16 -13.18 -25.70
CA ILE A 306 1.43 -14.29 -25.13
C ILE A 306 0.23 -13.82 -24.32
N SER A 307 -0.80 -14.67 -24.27
CA SER A 307 -1.96 -14.52 -23.39
C SER A 307 -2.36 -15.91 -22.87
N PRO A 308 -2.45 -16.10 -21.54
CA PRO A 308 -2.25 -15.11 -20.49
C PRO A 308 -0.80 -14.62 -20.40
N GLY A 309 -0.60 -13.43 -19.86
CA GLY A 309 0.73 -12.89 -19.61
C GLY A 309 1.54 -13.74 -18.63
N ASP A 310 2.85 -13.58 -18.65
CA ASP A 310 3.79 -14.47 -17.95
C ASP A 310 3.58 -14.55 -16.42
N LYS A 311 3.05 -13.48 -15.79
CA LYS A 311 2.74 -13.42 -14.34
C LYS A 311 1.40 -14.10 -14.00
N ASP A 312 0.60 -14.49 -15.00
CA ASP A 312 -0.80 -14.90 -14.82
C ASP A 312 -1.09 -16.35 -15.18
N ARG A 313 -0.12 -16.99 -15.80
CA ARG A 313 -0.28 -18.34 -16.32
C ARG A 313 -0.50 -19.41 -15.23
N ASN A 314 -0.21 -19.16 -13.95
CA ASN A 314 -0.34 -20.17 -12.87
C ASN A 314 0.28 -21.56 -13.21
N GLY A 315 1.30 -21.60 -14.06
CA GLY A 315 1.91 -22.83 -14.56
C GLY A 315 1.34 -23.39 -15.86
N ASP A 316 0.27 -22.81 -16.41
CA ASP A 316 -0.26 -23.12 -17.75
C ASP A 316 0.74 -22.71 -18.84
N ASP A 317 0.73 -23.46 -19.95
CA ASP A 317 1.40 -23.04 -21.18
C ASP A 317 0.61 -21.89 -21.82
N PRO A 318 1.28 -20.77 -22.16
CA PRO A 318 0.57 -19.62 -22.69
C PRO A 318 0.38 -19.73 -24.21
N GLU A 319 -0.71 -19.16 -24.71
CA GLU A 319 -0.95 -19.07 -26.15
C GLU A 319 -0.17 -17.90 -26.73
N VAL A 320 0.54 -18.14 -27.84
CA VAL A 320 1.16 -17.07 -28.62
C VAL A 320 0.09 -16.48 -29.51
N ILE A 321 -0.23 -15.20 -29.30
CA ILE A 321 -1.34 -14.54 -30.00
C ILE A 321 -0.90 -13.46 -30.98
N ALA A 322 0.32 -12.94 -30.84
CA ALA A 322 0.85 -11.89 -31.72
C ALA A 322 2.38 -11.82 -31.69
N ARG A 323 2.96 -10.95 -32.53
CA ARG A 323 4.39 -10.58 -32.51
C ARG A 323 4.57 -9.07 -32.49
N VAL A 324 5.38 -8.54 -31.58
CA VAL A 324 5.63 -7.09 -31.50
C VAL A 324 6.26 -6.60 -32.79
N THR A 325 5.79 -5.47 -33.30
CA THR A 325 6.29 -4.90 -34.56
C THR A 325 6.75 -3.48 -34.43
N GLU A 326 5.99 -2.67 -33.69
CA GLU A 326 6.23 -1.23 -33.59
C GLU A 326 5.78 -0.73 -32.24
N GLY A 327 6.47 0.27 -31.72
CA GLY A 327 6.09 0.93 -30.48
C GLY A 327 6.80 2.25 -30.29
N LYS A 328 6.17 3.13 -29.51
CA LYS A 328 6.68 4.46 -29.21
C LYS A 328 6.37 4.82 -27.76
N PHE A 329 7.38 5.35 -27.09
CA PHE A 329 7.33 5.87 -25.73
C PHE A 329 7.85 7.31 -25.75
N THR A 330 7.03 8.26 -25.36
CA THR A 330 7.39 9.68 -25.26
C THR A 330 6.68 10.30 -24.08
N ASN A 331 6.87 11.60 -23.87
CA ASN A 331 6.11 12.33 -22.87
C ASN A 331 4.62 12.51 -23.23
N TYR A 332 4.13 11.98 -24.34
CA TYR A 332 2.71 12.07 -24.76
C TYR A 332 2.09 10.71 -25.04
N ILE A 333 2.91 9.68 -25.28
CA ILE A 333 2.45 8.40 -25.81
C ILE A 333 3.21 7.25 -25.16
N ASP A 334 2.51 6.18 -24.86
CA ASP A 334 3.05 4.92 -24.36
C ASP A 334 2.25 3.81 -25.02
N VAL A 335 2.71 3.40 -26.20
CA VAL A 335 1.94 2.49 -27.04
C VAL A 335 2.82 1.59 -27.89
N ALA A 336 2.35 0.36 -28.10
CA ALA A 336 2.94 -0.59 -29.03
C ALA A 336 1.86 -1.44 -29.69
N ILE A 337 2.18 -1.91 -30.90
CA ILE A 337 1.35 -2.83 -31.68
C ILE A 337 2.09 -4.13 -31.96
N ALA A 338 1.33 -5.23 -31.91
CA ALA A 338 1.81 -6.57 -32.22
C ALA A 338 0.92 -7.22 -33.28
N LYS A 339 1.52 -7.70 -34.38
CA LYS A 339 0.79 -8.35 -35.47
C LYS A 339 0.19 -9.67 -34.99
N LEU A 340 -1.11 -9.86 -35.18
CA LEU A 340 -1.80 -11.07 -34.71
C LEU A 340 -1.34 -12.33 -35.45
N ILE A 341 -1.12 -13.40 -34.68
CA ILE A 341 -0.79 -14.74 -35.19
C ILE A 341 -1.44 -15.79 -34.26
N PRO A 342 -2.42 -16.58 -34.75
CA PRO A 342 -3.10 -16.42 -36.03
C PRO A 342 -3.94 -15.11 -36.07
N LYS A 343 -4.38 -14.68 -37.27
CA LYS A 343 -5.07 -13.38 -37.45
C LYS A 343 -6.38 -13.27 -36.68
N ASP A 344 -6.99 -14.41 -36.36
CA ASP A 344 -8.24 -14.58 -35.63
C ASP A 344 -8.02 -14.91 -34.15
N SER A 345 -6.79 -14.79 -33.63
CA SER A 345 -6.48 -15.01 -32.21
C SER A 345 -7.12 -13.98 -31.26
N LEU A 346 -7.65 -12.88 -31.79
CA LEU A 346 -8.26 -11.77 -31.05
C LEU A 346 -9.52 -11.27 -31.76
N ILE A 347 -10.58 -11.02 -30.99
CA ILE A 347 -11.81 -10.38 -31.42
C ILE A 347 -12.04 -9.05 -30.68
N SER A 348 -12.79 -8.13 -31.29
CA SER A 348 -12.99 -6.77 -30.79
C SER A 348 -14.03 -6.66 -29.66
N SER A 349 -14.65 -7.75 -29.23
CA SER A 349 -15.54 -7.72 -28.07
C SER A 349 -14.75 -7.58 -26.78
N TYR A 350 -15.27 -6.79 -25.84
CA TYR A 350 -14.72 -6.68 -24.50
C TYR A 350 -14.98 -7.94 -23.68
N TYR A 351 -14.03 -8.29 -22.82
CA TYR A 351 -14.20 -9.36 -21.86
C TYR A 351 -15.12 -8.88 -20.71
N ASN A 352 -16.11 -9.70 -20.35
CA ASN A 352 -17.15 -9.37 -19.35
C ASN A 352 -17.95 -8.09 -19.61
N ASP A 353 -17.89 -7.58 -20.84
CA ASP A 353 -18.76 -6.53 -21.35
C ASP A 353 -19.19 -6.98 -22.75
N ASN A 354 -20.49 -7.24 -22.94
CA ASN A 354 -21.02 -7.81 -24.19
C ASN A 354 -20.92 -6.84 -25.39
N GLY A 355 -20.30 -5.68 -25.20
CA GLY A 355 -20.02 -4.69 -26.22
C GLY A 355 -18.71 -4.92 -26.98
N LYS A 356 -18.53 -4.05 -27.98
CA LYS A 356 -17.31 -3.84 -28.76
C LYS A 356 -17.17 -2.35 -29.00
N PRO A 357 -16.00 -1.82 -29.39
CA PRO A 357 -15.88 -0.43 -29.78
C PRO A 357 -17.01 -0.02 -30.75
N ASN A 358 -17.61 1.15 -30.55
CA ASN A 358 -18.72 1.64 -31.39
C ASN A 358 -18.35 2.90 -32.19
N GLY A 359 -17.35 3.64 -31.72
CA GLY A 359 -16.92 4.90 -32.30
C GLY A 359 -15.76 5.49 -31.51
N ILE A 360 -15.40 6.73 -31.81
CA ILE A 360 -14.45 7.52 -31.02
C ILE A 360 -15.23 8.69 -30.41
N LEU A 361 -15.11 8.88 -29.11
CA LEU A 361 -15.64 10.04 -28.40
C LEU A 361 -14.51 11.01 -28.08
N ARG A 362 -14.55 12.18 -28.72
CA ARG A 362 -13.67 13.29 -28.35
C ARG A 362 -14.25 14.04 -27.16
N LEU A 363 -13.52 14.05 -26.04
CA LEU A 363 -13.97 14.75 -24.85
C LEU A 363 -13.89 16.28 -25.01
N MET A 364 -15.03 16.95 -24.80
CA MET A 364 -15.17 18.39 -24.57
C MET A 364 -15.16 18.75 -23.07
N GLU A 365 -14.89 20.02 -22.75
CA GLU A 365 -14.85 20.56 -21.37
C GLU A 365 -16.12 20.29 -20.55
N SER A 366 -17.28 20.22 -21.23
CA SER A 366 -18.55 19.88 -20.59
C SER A 366 -18.52 18.49 -19.94
N HIS A 367 -17.81 17.52 -20.51
CA HIS A 367 -17.73 16.18 -19.94
C HIS A 367 -17.03 16.16 -18.58
N ALA A 368 -15.97 16.95 -18.38
CA ALA A 368 -15.31 17.05 -17.09
C ALA A 368 -16.21 17.77 -16.06
N LYS A 369 -16.82 18.89 -16.44
CA LYS A 369 -17.74 19.67 -15.58
C LYS A 369 -18.93 18.83 -15.10
N GLU A 370 -19.41 17.92 -15.93
CA GLU A 370 -20.58 17.09 -15.65
C GLU A 370 -20.24 15.74 -15.02
N SER A 371 -18.97 15.48 -14.69
CA SER A 371 -18.52 14.16 -14.19
C SER A 371 -18.97 13.03 -15.11
N TYR A 372 -18.73 13.21 -16.41
CA TYR A 372 -19.19 12.29 -17.46
C TYR A 372 -18.72 10.87 -17.18
N LYS A 373 -19.66 9.92 -17.22
CA LYS A 373 -19.42 8.55 -16.78
C LYS A 373 -18.69 7.76 -17.84
N VAL A 374 -17.68 7.02 -17.39
CA VAL A 374 -16.83 6.18 -18.24
C VAL A 374 -16.63 4.81 -17.61
N LYS A 375 -16.13 3.87 -18.39
CA LYS A 375 -15.77 2.54 -17.93
C LYS A 375 -14.41 2.11 -18.46
N LEU A 376 -13.71 1.31 -17.67
CA LEU A 376 -12.45 0.63 -17.99
C LEU A 376 -12.73 -0.86 -18.17
N VAL A 377 -12.08 -1.48 -19.15
CA VAL A 377 -11.92 -2.94 -19.21
C VAL A 377 -10.45 -3.28 -19.09
N GLY A 378 -10.05 -3.77 -17.91
CA GLY A 378 -8.66 -4.06 -17.53
C GLY A 378 -8.45 -5.49 -17.03
N ARG A 379 -7.24 -6.02 -17.22
CA ARG A 379 -6.90 -7.41 -16.86
C ARG A 379 -6.82 -7.68 -15.35
N THR A 380 -6.67 -6.66 -14.52
CA THR A 380 -6.62 -6.74 -13.05
C THR A 380 -7.95 -6.31 -12.47
N SER A 381 -8.45 -5.14 -12.83
CA SER A 381 -9.69 -4.62 -12.22
C SER A 381 -10.98 -5.14 -12.87
N GLY A 382 -10.89 -5.77 -14.04
CA GLY A 382 -12.04 -6.18 -14.85
C GLY A 382 -12.78 -4.98 -15.41
N LEU A 383 -14.11 -5.09 -15.49
CA LEU A 383 -14.98 -3.98 -15.85
C LEU A 383 -15.15 -3.05 -14.64
N ARG A 384 -14.69 -1.80 -14.77
CA ARG A 384 -14.84 -0.78 -13.72
C ARG A 384 -15.51 0.47 -14.27
N SER A 385 -16.24 1.15 -13.39
CA SER A 385 -16.88 2.42 -13.69
C SER A 385 -16.11 3.56 -13.03
N GLY A 386 -16.11 4.71 -13.69
CA GLY A 386 -15.54 5.95 -13.21
C GLY A 386 -16.18 7.16 -13.86
N TYR A 387 -15.58 8.33 -13.67
CA TYR A 387 -15.99 9.56 -14.33
C TYR A 387 -14.79 10.42 -14.70
N ILE A 388 -14.93 11.23 -15.75
CA ILE A 388 -13.94 12.21 -16.15
C ILE A 388 -13.83 13.29 -15.07
N ILE A 389 -12.60 13.59 -14.67
CA ILE A 389 -12.24 14.67 -13.75
C ILE A 389 -11.62 15.83 -14.51
N ASP A 390 -10.72 15.52 -15.44
CA ASP A 390 -10.03 16.53 -16.26
C ASP A 390 -9.82 15.99 -17.67
N ASN A 391 -9.99 16.84 -18.67
CA ASN A 391 -10.14 16.44 -20.06
C ASN A 391 -9.17 17.21 -20.97
N TYR A 392 -7.88 16.92 -20.83
CA TYR A 392 -6.74 17.36 -21.67
C TYR A 392 -5.83 18.35 -20.92
N GLU A 393 -4.53 18.04 -20.98
CA GLU A 393 -3.39 18.84 -20.46
C GLU A 393 -2.91 18.53 -19.04
N ALA A 394 -3.35 17.42 -18.43
CA ALA A 394 -2.71 16.98 -17.20
C ALA A 394 -1.26 16.54 -17.48
N THR A 395 -0.31 17.33 -16.99
CA THR A 395 1.09 16.91 -16.84
C THR A 395 1.22 16.08 -15.58
N THR A 396 1.51 14.80 -15.75
CA THR A 396 1.61 13.80 -14.68
C THR A 396 3.01 13.20 -14.63
N TYR A 397 3.56 13.11 -13.42
CA TYR A 397 4.84 12.45 -13.19
C TYR A 397 4.61 10.98 -12.82
N VAL A 398 5.00 10.06 -13.71
CA VAL A 398 4.83 8.61 -13.55
C VAL A 398 6.21 7.98 -13.42
N GLY A 399 6.58 7.62 -12.18
CA GLY A 399 7.92 7.13 -11.88
C GLY A 399 8.99 8.17 -12.23
N LYS A 400 9.86 7.85 -13.19
CA LYS A 400 10.90 8.76 -13.70
C LYS A 400 10.48 9.54 -14.96
N HIS A 401 9.28 9.28 -15.48
CA HIS A 401 8.80 9.83 -16.74
C HIS A 401 7.76 10.91 -16.48
N THR A 402 7.68 11.87 -17.40
CA THR A 402 6.65 12.93 -17.40
C THR A 402 5.74 12.67 -18.58
N PHE A 403 4.44 12.56 -18.34
CA PHE A 403 3.43 12.48 -19.37
C PHE A 403 2.61 13.76 -19.41
N ASN A 404 2.31 14.25 -20.60
CA ASN A 404 1.53 15.44 -20.86
C ASN A 404 0.25 15.05 -21.59
N GLU A 405 -0.75 15.92 -21.50
CA GLU A 405 -2.01 15.78 -22.25
C GLU A 405 -2.79 14.50 -21.92
N LEU A 406 -2.66 14.00 -20.69
CA LEU A 406 -3.47 12.89 -20.23
C LEU A 406 -4.90 13.34 -19.87
N ILE A 407 -5.84 12.43 -20.08
CA ILE A 407 -7.19 12.52 -19.51
C ILE A 407 -7.12 11.95 -18.09
N VAL A 408 -7.73 12.64 -17.13
CA VAL A 408 -7.77 12.24 -15.72
C VAL A 408 -9.17 11.79 -15.36
N CYS A 409 -9.27 10.60 -14.76
CA CYS A 409 -10.51 10.05 -14.25
C CYS A 409 -10.44 9.77 -12.76
N SER A 410 -11.61 9.58 -12.15
CA SER A 410 -11.72 8.94 -10.84
C SER A 410 -11.03 7.58 -10.87
N LYS A 411 -10.42 7.17 -9.75
CA LYS A 411 -9.79 5.83 -9.63
C LYS A 411 -10.71 4.72 -10.13
N MET A 412 -10.25 4.02 -11.18
CA MET A 412 -10.98 2.91 -11.79
C MET A 412 -10.07 1.77 -12.26
N SER A 413 -8.76 1.85 -11.99
CA SER A 413 -7.74 0.87 -12.40
C SER A 413 -6.84 0.50 -11.24
N ASP A 414 -6.13 -0.61 -11.36
CA ASP A 414 -5.05 -1.03 -10.46
C ASP A 414 -3.82 -1.48 -11.28
N GLY A 415 -2.70 -1.72 -10.61
CA GLY A 415 -1.48 -2.21 -11.24
C GLY A 415 -1.74 -3.44 -12.13
N GLY A 416 -1.22 -3.40 -13.35
CA GLY A 416 -1.45 -4.42 -14.39
C GLY A 416 -2.59 -4.09 -15.35
N ASP A 417 -3.45 -3.10 -15.09
CA ASP A 417 -4.47 -2.67 -16.06
C ASP A 417 -3.91 -1.85 -17.22
N SER A 418 -2.61 -1.52 -17.24
CA SER A 418 -1.95 -0.78 -18.32
C SER A 418 -2.29 -1.35 -19.70
N GLY A 419 -2.65 -0.47 -20.63
CA GLY A 419 -3.16 -0.86 -21.94
C GLY A 419 -4.67 -1.12 -21.96
N GLY A 420 -5.36 -1.07 -20.82
CA GLY A 420 -6.80 -1.28 -20.72
C GLY A 420 -7.59 -0.18 -21.41
N THR A 421 -8.68 -0.57 -22.05
CA THR A 421 -9.48 0.35 -22.88
C THR A 421 -10.48 1.11 -22.02
N VAL A 422 -10.58 2.41 -22.29
CA VAL A 422 -11.57 3.29 -21.65
C VAL A 422 -12.60 3.75 -22.67
N THR A 423 -13.88 3.55 -22.33
CA THR A 423 -15.03 3.93 -23.14
C THR A 423 -16.07 4.67 -22.30
N ASP A 424 -17.02 5.31 -22.97
CA ASP A 424 -18.30 5.63 -22.35
C ASP A 424 -19.20 4.37 -22.24
N TYR A 425 -20.42 4.52 -21.72
CA TYR A 425 -21.36 3.40 -21.59
C TYR A 425 -21.98 2.94 -22.91
N GLU A 426 -21.81 3.69 -23.99
CA GLU A 426 -22.21 3.35 -25.36
C GLU A 426 -21.08 2.67 -26.16
N ASN A 427 -19.94 2.40 -25.50
CA ASN A 427 -18.72 1.85 -26.09
C ASN A 427 -18.02 2.76 -27.11
N ASN A 428 -18.24 4.07 -27.04
CA ASN A 428 -17.42 5.02 -27.75
C ASN A 428 -16.05 5.14 -27.08
N LEU A 429 -14.98 4.97 -27.84
CA LEU A 429 -13.60 4.96 -27.37
C LEU A 429 -13.16 6.36 -26.93
N ILE A 430 -12.60 6.44 -25.73
CA ILE A 430 -12.02 7.66 -25.17
C ILE A 430 -10.50 7.58 -25.21
N GLY A 431 -9.95 6.45 -24.78
CA GLY A 431 -8.50 6.29 -24.67
C GLY A 431 -8.05 4.96 -24.10
N MET A 432 -6.77 4.91 -23.77
CA MET A 432 -6.09 3.75 -23.21
C MET A 432 -5.42 4.12 -21.88
N LEU A 433 -5.65 3.32 -20.85
CA LEU A 433 -5.04 3.51 -19.53
C LEU A 433 -3.52 3.35 -19.61
N VAL A 434 -2.78 4.31 -19.05
CA VAL A 434 -1.30 4.27 -18.98
C VAL A 434 -0.78 4.22 -17.55
N ALA A 435 -1.46 4.86 -16.61
CA ALA A 435 -1.01 4.98 -15.23
C ALA A 435 -2.17 5.17 -14.26
N ASP A 436 -1.88 5.03 -12.97
CA ASP A 436 -2.82 5.28 -11.89
C ASP A 436 -2.13 5.85 -10.64
N SER A 437 -2.94 6.32 -9.70
CA SER A 437 -2.53 6.70 -8.35
C SER A 437 -3.45 6.03 -7.33
N ILE A 438 -3.32 6.44 -6.06
CA ILE A 438 -4.24 6.01 -4.99
C ILE A 438 -5.69 6.43 -5.25
N ASP A 439 -5.91 7.51 -6.01
CA ASP A 439 -7.22 8.15 -6.15
C ASP A 439 -7.57 8.59 -7.59
N ARG A 440 -6.68 8.39 -8.57
CA ARG A 440 -6.88 8.75 -9.97
C ARG A 440 -6.42 7.66 -10.93
N SER A 441 -6.98 7.70 -12.14
CA SER A 441 -6.55 6.90 -13.29
C SER A 441 -6.23 7.85 -14.44
N TYR A 442 -5.17 7.56 -15.19
CA TYR A 442 -4.65 8.43 -16.24
C TYR A 442 -4.65 7.72 -17.59
N ILE A 443 -5.12 8.43 -18.61
CA ILE A 443 -5.50 7.84 -19.89
C ILE A 443 -4.85 8.65 -21.01
N ILE A 444 -4.27 7.94 -21.98
CA ILE A 444 -3.83 8.52 -23.24
C ILE A 444 -5.03 8.62 -24.18
N PRO A 445 -5.35 9.80 -24.75
CA PRO A 445 -6.44 9.96 -25.71
C PRO A 445 -6.28 9.01 -26.91
N ILE A 446 -7.38 8.39 -27.34
CA ILE A 446 -7.32 7.39 -28.43
C ILE A 446 -6.83 8.01 -29.75
N GLU A 447 -7.22 9.25 -30.04
CA GLU A 447 -6.81 9.97 -31.25
C GLU A 447 -5.29 10.14 -31.33
N ALA A 448 -4.64 10.44 -30.20
CA ALA A 448 -3.18 10.58 -30.13
C ALA A 448 -2.48 9.26 -30.50
N ILE A 449 -3.04 8.12 -30.07
CA ILE A 449 -2.53 6.78 -30.37
C ILE A 449 -2.68 6.47 -31.86
N LEU A 450 -3.89 6.62 -32.40
CA LEU A 450 -4.19 6.28 -33.80
C LEU A 450 -3.32 7.09 -34.77
N ASN A 451 -3.18 8.39 -34.50
CA ASN A 451 -2.35 9.29 -35.31
C ASN A 451 -0.86 8.96 -35.21
N THR A 452 -0.38 8.60 -34.01
CA THR A 452 1.04 8.31 -33.79
C THR A 452 1.50 7.09 -34.56
N LEU A 453 0.71 6.01 -34.57
CA LEU A 453 1.08 4.75 -35.21
C LEU A 453 0.48 4.58 -36.61
N GLN A 454 -0.33 5.53 -37.09
CA GLN A 454 -1.04 5.47 -38.38
C GLN A 454 -1.87 4.20 -38.52
N ILE A 455 -2.75 3.97 -37.54
CA ILE A 455 -3.60 2.78 -37.43
C ILE A 455 -5.08 3.16 -37.31
N THR A 456 -5.97 2.21 -37.59
CA THR A 456 -7.42 2.37 -37.41
C THR A 456 -7.99 1.29 -36.49
N ILE A 457 -9.16 1.53 -35.91
CA ILE A 457 -9.84 0.54 -35.07
C ILE A 457 -10.44 -0.58 -35.94
N ASP A 458 -10.32 -1.83 -35.49
CA ASP A 458 -11.09 -2.96 -36.04
C ASP A 458 -12.35 -3.15 -35.18
N TYR A 459 -13.53 -2.83 -35.74
CA TYR A 459 -14.79 -2.70 -35.01
C TYR A 459 -15.57 -4.00 -34.82
#